data_AF-A0A3M1BFG3-F1
#
_entry.id   AF-A0A3M1BFG3-F1
#
_cell.length_a   1.000
_cell.length_b   1.000
_cell.length_c   1.000
_cell.angle_alpha   90.00
_cell.angle_beta   90.00
_cell.angle_gamma   90.00
#
_symmetry.space_group_name_H-M   'P 1'
#
loop_
_entity.id
_entity.type
_entity.pdbx_description
1 polymer ?
#
loop_
_entity_poly.entity_id
_entity_poly.type
_entity_poly.pdbx_seq_one_letter_code
_entity_poly.pdbx_strand_id
1 'polypeptide(L)' 'MAIWSKHRYLLVTLDPVHIGTGGYRLGRVDNSIVREPGTRIPKIPGTSLHGAIRSYAA' A
#
# COMPACT_ATOMS: atom_id res chain seq x y z
N MET A 1 -14.02 9.59 26.05
CA MET A 1 -13.92 8.16 25.71
C MET A 1 -13.45 8.06 24.26
N ALA A 2 -12.38 7.32 23.96
CA ALA A 2 -11.89 7.20 22.59
C ALA A 2 -12.73 6.16 21.82
N ILE A 3 -13.16 6.51 20.60
CA ILE A 3 -13.99 5.65 19.74
C ILE A 3 -13.19 4.60 18.96
N TRP A 4 -11.86 4.54 19.15
CA TRP A 4 -10.96 3.62 18.43
C TRP A 4 -9.85 3.09 19.33
N SER A 5 -9.35 1.89 19.01
CA SER A 5 -8.13 1.32 19.59
C SER A 5 -7.02 1.25 18.53
N LYS A 6 -5.82 1.71 18.87
CA LYS A 6 -4.67 1.77 17.96
C LYS A 6 -3.85 0.48 18.03
N HIS A 7 -3.68 -0.17 16.88
CA HIS A 7 -2.80 -1.32 16.72
C HIS A 7 -1.63 -0.95 15.79
N ARG A 8 -0.42 -1.42 16.11
CA ARG A 8 0.80 -1.20 15.30
C ARG A 8 1.37 -2.55 14.90
N TYR A 9 1.65 -2.72 13.62
CA TYR A 9 2.20 -3.95 13.05
C TYR A 9 3.48 -3.64 12.29
N LEU A 10 4.44 -4.56 12.37
CA LEU A 10 5.60 -4.60 11.48
C LEU A 10 5.35 -5.71 10.46
N LEU A 11 5.47 -5.39 9.19
CA LEU A 11 5.22 -6.33 8.09
C LEU A 11 6.52 -6.49 7.29
N VAL A 12 6.83 -7.73 6.94
CA VAL A 12 7.94 -8.07 6.05
C VAL A 12 7.35 -8.84 4.88
N THR A 13 7.73 -8.45 3.66
CA THR A 13 7.32 -9.14 2.44
C THR A 13 8.14 -10.41 2.28
N LEU A 14 7.48 -11.57 2.16
CA LEU A 14 8.15 -12.84 1.87
C LEU A 14 8.56 -12.94 0.38
N ASP A 15 7.73 -12.36 -0.49
CA ASP A 15 7.91 -12.31 -1.94
C ASP A 15 7.91 -10.85 -2.43
N PRO A 16 8.39 -10.57 -3.66
CA PRO A 16 8.30 -9.23 -4.24
C PRO A 16 6.87 -8.68 -4.23
N VAL A 17 6.67 -7.49 -3.67
CA VAL A 17 5.35 -6.85 -3.60
C VAL A 17 5.22 -5.75 -4.65
N HIS A 18 4.10 -5.75 -5.38
CA HIS A 18 3.79 -4.74 -6.37
C HIS A 18 2.47 -4.03 -6.03
N ILE A 19 2.56 -2.80 -5.54
CA ILE A 19 1.40 -1.93 -5.30
C ILE A 19 1.41 -0.81 -6.34
N GLY A 20 0.56 -0.93 -7.36
CA GLY A 20 0.54 0.00 -8.51
C GLY A 20 -0.04 1.37 -8.18
N THR A 21 0.26 2.36 -9.04
CA THR A 21 -0.21 3.75 -8.93
C THR A 21 -1.67 4.00 -9.29
N GLY A 22 -2.42 2.95 -9.66
CA GLY A 22 -3.86 3.05 -9.96
C GLY A 22 -4.21 3.74 -11.28
N GLY A 23 -3.28 3.79 -12.24
CA GLY A 23 -3.48 4.38 -13.57
C GLY A 23 -2.16 4.47 -14.35
N TYR A 24 -2.24 4.71 -15.65
CA TYR A 24 -1.06 4.90 -16.50
C TYR A 24 -0.46 6.28 -16.23
N ARG A 25 0.71 6.33 -15.58
CA ARG A 25 1.48 7.57 -15.45
C ARG A 25 2.64 7.45 -16.43
N LEU A 26 2.74 8.40 -17.36
CA LEU A 26 3.95 8.52 -18.19
C LEU A 26 5.13 8.75 -17.25
N GLY A 27 6.06 7.81 -17.26
CA GLY A 27 7.20 7.80 -16.37
C GLY A 27 8.29 6.91 -16.93
N ARG A 28 9.44 6.86 -16.24
CA ARG A 28 10.57 6.04 -16.66
C ARG A 28 10.27 4.53 -16.68
N VAL A 29 9.29 4.08 -15.90
CA VAL A 29 8.90 2.68 -15.75
C VAL A 29 7.40 2.59 -15.98
N ASP A 30 6.96 1.67 -16.84
CA ASP A 30 5.55 1.53 -17.21
C ASP A 30 4.65 1.21 -16.01
N ASN A 31 5.01 0.17 -15.26
CA ASN A 31 4.28 -0.25 -14.06
C ASN A 31 5.05 0.14 -12.80
N SER A 32 4.98 1.42 -12.47
CA SER A 32 5.61 1.94 -11.25
C SER A 32 4.78 1.62 -9.99
N ILE A 33 5.47 1.42 -8.87
CA ILE A 33 4.83 1.25 -7.55
C ILE A 33 4.48 2.61 -6.92
N VAL A 34 3.47 2.62 -6.05
CA VAL A 34 3.11 3.78 -5.24
C VAL A 34 4.29 4.22 -4.36
N ARG A 35 4.51 5.53 -4.35
CA ARG A 35 5.48 6.21 -3.50
C ARG A 35 4.84 7.43 -2.85
N GLU A 36 5.38 7.84 -1.71
CA GLU A 36 5.02 9.13 -1.11
C GLU A 36 5.57 10.28 -1.98
N PRO A 37 4.75 11.27 -2.40
CA PRO A 37 5.17 12.30 -3.35
C PRO A 37 6.40 13.14 -2.96
N GLY A 38 6.57 13.49 -1.68
CA GLY A 38 7.67 14.35 -1.23
C GLY A 38 9.01 13.61 -1.07
N THR A 39 8.97 12.40 -0.51
CA THR A 39 10.14 11.59 -0.13
C THR A 39 10.49 10.52 -1.16
N ARG A 40 9.55 10.17 -2.03
CA ARG A 40 9.64 9.07 -3.02
C ARG A 40 9.85 7.69 -2.39
N ILE A 41 9.63 7.54 -1.08
CA ILE A 41 9.70 6.26 -0.38
C ILE A 41 8.49 5.41 -0.79
N PRO A 42 8.67 4.11 -1.09
CA PRO A 42 7.56 3.20 -1.35
C PRO A 42 6.59 3.14 -0.17
N LYS A 43 5.28 3.12 -0.45
CA LYS A 43 4.26 2.95 0.59
C LYS A 43 3.17 1.99 0.15
N ILE A 44 2.51 1.37 1.11
CA ILE A 44 1.28 0.61 0.90
C ILE A 44 0.11 1.47 1.39
N PRO A 45 -0.78 1.96 0.51
CA PRO A 45 -1.95 2.71 0.94
C PRO A 45 -2.86 1.86 1.84
N GLY A 46 -3.47 2.49 2.84
CA GLY A 46 -4.42 1.83 3.73
C GLY A 46 -5.62 1.23 2.99
N THR A 47 -6.05 1.83 1.88
CA THR A 47 -7.12 1.31 1.03
C THR A 47 -6.74 0.01 0.33
N SER A 48 -5.52 -0.10 -0.18
CA SER A 48 -5.00 -1.34 -0.78
C SER A 48 -4.89 -2.45 0.26
N LEU A 49 -4.35 -2.13 1.44
CA LEU A 49 -4.22 -3.09 2.54
C LEU A 49 -5.60 -3.56 3.03
N HIS A 50 -6.53 -2.63 3.23
CA HIS A 50 -7.90 -2.94 3.64
C HIS A 50 -8.61 -3.83 2.63
N GLY A 51 -8.50 -3.53 1.33
CA GLY A 51 -9.11 -4.33 0.27
C GLY A 51 -8.58 -5.77 0.26
N ALA A 52 -7.26 -5.94 0.35
CA ALA A 52 -6.65 -7.26 0.40
C ALA A 52 -7.07 -8.07 1.64
N ILE A 53 -7.05 -7.46 2.82
CA ILE A 53 -7.46 -8.12 4.08
C ILE A 53 -8.94 -8.49 4.03
N ARG A 54 -9.80 -7.59 3.54
CA ARG A 54 -11.25 -7.84 3.41
C ARG A 54 -11.51 -9.01 2.47
N SER A 55 -10.86 -9.06 1.32
CA SER A 55 -11.01 -10.16 0.36
C SER A 55 -10.49 -11.49 0.90
N TYR A 56 -9.42 -11.47 1.72
CA TYR A 56 -8.91 -12.67 2.36
C TYR A 56 -9.87 -13.23 3.43
N ALA A 57 -10.55 -12.35 4.17
CA ALA A 57 -11.44 -12.74 5.27
C ALA A 57 -12.88 -13.06 4.83
N ALA A 58 -13.22 -12.86 3.55
CA ALA A 58 -14.53 -13.18 2.98
C ALA A 58 -14.60 -14.64 2.55
#